data_AF-A0A2Z6R6M1-F1
#
_entry.id   AF-A0A2Z6R6M1-F1
#
_cell.length_a   1.000
_cell.length_b   1.000
_cell.length_c   1.000
_cell.angle_alpha   90.00
_cell.angle_beta   90.00
_cell.angle_gamma   90.00
#
_symmetry.space_group_name_H-M   'P 1'
#
loop_
_entity.id
_entity.type
_entity.pdbx_description
1 polymer ?
#
loop_
_entity_poly.entity_id
_entity_poly.type
_entity_poly.pdbx_seq_one_letter_code
_entity_poly.pdbx_strand_id
1 'polypeptide(L)'
;MLTDDISAANTTNDAKVDERVKLALELGNPEITIDLREHGSGRSRKYDTFWKIAAQFLAGKVADAVTAVDERKHDTVMHLATAISVNDLLHQIKRKCPPETLIPSAQ
;
A
#
# COMPACT_ATOMS: atom_id res chain seq x y z
N MET A 1 -4.81 21.98 -17.68
CA MET A 1 -4.12 22.18 -16.39
C MET A 1 -5.08 21.71 -15.33
N LEU A 2 -4.69 20.72 -14.53
CA LEU A 2 -5.53 20.07 -13.53
C LEU A 2 -4.90 20.31 -12.16
N THR A 3 -5.17 21.48 -11.59
CA THR A 3 -4.88 21.85 -10.20
C THR A 3 -5.76 23.06 -9.89
N ASP A 4 -7.02 22.80 -9.59
CA ASP A 4 -7.93 23.79 -8.97
C ASP A 4 -8.74 23.12 -7.84
N ASP A 5 -8.17 22.12 -7.16
CA ASP A 5 -8.66 21.68 -5.86
C ASP A 5 -8.07 22.59 -4.77
N ILE A 6 -8.45 23.87 -4.81
CA ILE A 6 -8.32 24.76 -3.66
C ILE A 6 -9.74 24.88 -3.12
N SER A 7 -10.08 24.06 -2.12
CA SER A 7 -11.33 24.23 -1.37
C SER A 7 -11.21 25.49 -0.52
N ALA A 8 -11.32 26.65 -1.15
CA ALA A 8 -11.49 27.90 -0.44
C ALA A 8 -12.90 27.90 0.17
N ALA A 9 -13.00 28.32 1.43
CA ALA A 9 -14.28 28.53 2.09
C ALA A 9 -15.15 29.50 1.27
N ASN A 10 -16.28 29.02 0.75
CA ASN A 10 -17.20 29.82 -0.06
C ASN A 10 -18.02 30.79 0.79
N THR A 11 -18.08 30.55 2.10
CA THR A 11 -18.80 31.36 3.07
C THR A 11 -18.03 31.53 4.37
N THR A 12 -18.40 32.52 5.16
CA THR A 12 -17.86 32.72 6.52
C THR A 12 -18.19 31.57 7.46
N ASN A 13 -19.21 30.76 7.16
CA ASN A 13 -19.50 29.55 7.91
C ASN A 13 -18.53 28.42 7.54
N ASP A 14 -18.22 28.25 6.26
CA ASP A 14 -17.24 27.26 5.79
C ASP A 14 -15.87 27.53 6.41
N ALA A 15 -15.43 28.79 6.47
CA ALA A 15 -14.16 29.16 7.09
C ALA A 15 -14.12 28.81 8.59
N LYS A 16 -15.25 28.96 9.30
CA LYS A 16 -15.35 28.56 10.72
C LYS A 16 -15.34 27.05 10.90
N VAL A 17 -15.88 26.30 9.94
CA VAL A 17 -15.83 24.83 9.95
C VAL A 17 -14.41 24.36 9.68
N ASP A 18 -13.73 24.92 8.69
CA ASP A 18 -12.34 24.60 8.34
C ASP A 18 -11.39 24.84 9.52
N GLU A 19 -11.49 25.98 10.20
CA GLU A 19 -10.69 26.26 11.39
C GLU A 19 -10.95 25.27 12.54
N ARG A 20 -12.20 24.84 12.74
CA ARG A 20 -12.52 23.83 13.75
C ARG A 20 -11.98 22.45 13.39
N VAL A 21 -12.04 22.07 12.11
CA VAL A 21 -11.48 20.82 11.61
C VAL A 21 -9.97 20.84 11.78
N LYS A 22 -9.30 21.92 11.39
CA LYS A 22 -7.86 22.09 11.56
C LYS A 22 -7.44 21.98 13.03
N LEU A 23 -8.14 22.67 13.93
CA LEU A 23 -7.87 22.60 15.36
C LEU A 23 -8.07 21.18 15.92
N ALA A 24 -9.11 20.47 15.48
CA ALA A 24 -9.37 19.09 15.89
C ALA A 24 -8.27 18.12 15.42
N LEU A 25 -7.73 18.34 14.22
CA LEU A 25 -6.59 17.59 13.68
C LEU A 25 -5.30 17.89 14.46
N GLU A 26 -5.01 19.16 14.75
CA GLU A 26 -3.81 19.58 15.51
C GLU A 26 -3.82 19.07 16.95
N LEU A 27 -4.99 19.07 17.60
CA LEU A 27 -5.17 18.54 18.95
C LEU A 27 -5.15 17.02 19.01
N GLY A 28 -5.15 16.32 17.87
CA GLY A 28 -5.19 14.86 17.81
C GLY A 28 -6.41 14.29 18.54
N ASN A 29 -7.56 14.95 18.43
CA ASN A 29 -8.76 14.53 19.15
C ASN A 29 -9.16 13.10 18.71
N PRO A 30 -9.14 12.09 19.59
CA PRO A 30 -9.39 10.69 19.21
C PRO A 30 -10.82 10.41 18.73
N GLU A 31 -11.77 11.33 18.93
CA GLU A 31 -13.13 11.23 18.40
C GLU A 31 -13.22 11.65 16.91
N ILE A 32 -12.23 12.43 16.43
CA ILE A 32 -12.20 13.02 15.08
C ILE A 32 -11.02 12.49 14.26
N THR A 33 -9.89 12.23 14.92
CA THR A 33 -8.67 11.69 14.31
C THR A 33 -8.46 10.25 14.76
N ILE A 34 -8.27 9.36 13.79
CA ILE A 34 -7.92 7.97 14.01
C ILE A 34 -6.51 7.77 13.47
N ASP A 35 -5.56 7.38 14.31
CA ASP A 35 -4.23 6.99 13.84
C ASP A 35 -4.30 5.63 13.15
N LEU A 36 -4.21 5.63 11.82
CA LEU A 36 -4.23 4.42 11.02
C LEU A 36 -3.02 3.50 11.28
N ARG A 37 -1.93 4.02 11.86
CA ARG A 37 -0.76 3.21 12.28
C ARG A 37 -1.10 2.35 13.50
N GLU A 38 -1.93 2.86 14.41
CA GLU A 38 -2.38 2.14 15.61
C GLU A 38 -3.54 1.17 15.30
N HIS A 39 -4.28 1.41 14.21
CA HIS A 39 -5.34 0.53 13.70
C HIS A 39 -4.80 -0.77 13.04
N GLY A 40 -3.49 -1.03 13.09
CA GLY A 40 -2.89 -2.30 12.67
C GLY A 40 -3.08 -3.45 13.66
N SER A 41 -3.53 -3.16 14.89
CA SER A 41 -3.67 -4.12 15.99
C SER A 41 -4.71 -5.22 15.75
N GLY A 42 -5.57 -5.06 14.73
CA GLY A 42 -6.59 -6.02 14.34
C GLY A 42 -6.40 -6.60 12.94
N ARG A 43 -5.16 -6.84 12.47
CA ARG A 43 -4.95 -7.48 11.14
C ARG A 43 -5.73 -8.78 11.11
N SER A 44 -6.84 -8.77 10.39
CA SER A 44 -7.72 -9.93 10.31
C SER A 44 -6.94 -11.09 9.72
N ARG A 45 -6.84 -12.21 10.45
CA ARG A 45 -6.15 -13.43 10.00
C ARG A 45 -6.74 -14.04 8.71
N LYS A 46 -7.90 -13.53 8.28
CA LYS A 46 -8.61 -13.93 7.07
C LYS A 46 -7.77 -13.87 5.79
N TYR A 47 -6.72 -13.03 5.76
CA TYR A 47 -5.82 -12.89 4.61
C TYR A 47 -4.41 -13.45 4.86
N ASP A 48 -4.17 -14.16 5.96
CA ASP A 48 -2.80 -14.61 6.32
C ASP A 48 -2.20 -15.52 5.24
N THR A 49 -3.01 -16.41 4.67
CA THR A 49 -2.60 -17.27 3.56
C THR A 49 -2.15 -16.44 2.35
N PHE A 50 -2.90 -15.41 1.98
CA PHE A 50 -2.52 -14.49 0.91
C PHE A 50 -1.21 -13.78 1.23
N TRP A 51 -1.06 -13.22 2.43
CA TRP A 51 0.16 -12.50 2.82
C TRP A 51 1.40 -13.40 2.88
N LYS A 52 1.24 -14.64 3.32
CA LYS A 52 2.33 -15.64 3.33
C LYS A 52 2.81 -15.94 1.91
N ILE A 53 1.88 -16.15 0.97
CA ILE A 53 2.21 -16.43 -0.43
C ILE A 53 2.78 -15.18 -1.12
N ALA A 54 2.26 -13.99 -0.82
CA ALA A 54 2.81 -12.73 -1.31
C ALA A 54 4.27 -12.53 -0.87
N ALA A 55 4.57 -12.80 0.40
CA ALA A 55 5.93 -12.72 0.94
C ALA A 55 6.88 -13.70 0.22
N GLN A 56 6.44 -14.96 0.03
CA GLN A 56 7.22 -15.96 -0.72
C GLN A 56 7.42 -15.55 -2.18
N PHE A 57 6.41 -14.97 -2.83
CA PHE A 57 6.51 -14.48 -4.20
C PHE A 57 7.57 -13.37 -4.33
N LEU A 58 7.54 -12.38 -3.43
CA LEU A 58 8.48 -11.26 -3.44
C LEU A 58 9.91 -11.74 -3.13
N ALA A 59 10.08 -12.62 -2.14
CA ALA A 59 11.38 -13.21 -1.83
C ALA A 59 11.96 -13.98 -3.02
N GLY A 60 11.14 -14.77 -3.73
CA GLY A 60 11.55 -15.46 -4.95
C GLY A 60 11.96 -14.51 -6.07
N LYS A 61 11.21 -13.42 -6.29
CA LYS A 61 11.58 -12.40 -7.28
C LYS A 61 12.91 -11.73 -6.99
N VAL A 62 13.21 -11.46 -5.71
CA VAL A 62 14.52 -10.92 -5.30
C VAL A 62 15.62 -11.95 -5.56
N ALA A 63 15.41 -13.22 -5.21
CA ALA A 63 16.37 -14.28 -5.46
C ALA A 63 16.63 -14.49 -6.96
N ASP A 64 15.59 -14.53 -7.79
CA ASP A 64 15.71 -14.67 -9.24
C ASP A 64 16.48 -13.49 -9.87
N ALA A 65 16.23 -12.27 -9.40
CA ALA A 65 16.95 -11.08 -9.85
C ALA A 65 18.44 -11.13 -9.46
N VAL A 66 18.77 -11.66 -8.28
CA VAL A 66 20.15 -11.84 -7.82
C VAL A 66 20.86 -12.94 -8.63
N THR A 67 20.23 -14.10 -8.79
CA THR A 67 20.81 -15.25 -9.52
C THR A 67 20.99 -14.98 -11.02
N ALA A 68 20.01 -14.34 -11.68
CA ALA A 68 20.11 -14.02 -13.11
C ALA A 68 21.18 -12.97 -13.42
N VAL A 69 21.57 -12.15 -12.43
CA VAL A 69 22.66 -11.18 -12.54
C VAL A 69 24.01 -11.86 -12.31
N ASP A 70 24.09 -12.78 -11.36
CA ASP A 70 25.32 -13.51 -11.01
C ASP A 70 25.81 -14.40 -12.17
N GLU A 71 24.89 -15.06 -12.88
CA GLU A 71 25.24 -15.90 -14.04
C GLU A 71 25.75 -15.11 -15.26
N ARG A 72 25.56 -13.78 -15.31
CA ARG A 72 25.73 -13.01 -16.56
C ARG A 72 26.99 -12.15 -16.64
N LYS A 73 27.67 -11.74 -15.56
CA LYS A 73 28.95 -10.99 -15.67
C LYS A 73 29.85 -11.07 -14.44
N HIS A 74 31.10 -11.47 -14.69
CA HIS A 74 32.25 -10.91 -13.99
C HIS A 74 32.22 -9.37 -14.11
N ASP A 75 32.28 -8.72 -12.95
CA ASP A 75 32.41 -7.28 -12.69
C ASP A 75 31.25 -6.34 -13.03
N THR A 76 30.82 -5.62 -11.98
CA THR A 76 29.82 -4.54 -11.88
C THR A 76 28.37 -4.99 -11.67
N VAL A 77 27.98 -5.09 -10.40
CA VAL A 77 26.60 -5.38 -9.96
C VAL A 77 25.65 -4.28 -10.46
N MET A 78 24.84 -4.60 -11.46
CA MET A 78 23.75 -3.73 -11.92
C MET A 78 22.44 -4.25 -11.32
N HIS A 79 21.94 -3.57 -10.29
CA HIS A 79 20.63 -3.89 -9.71
C HIS A 79 19.53 -3.55 -10.73
N LEU A 80 18.99 -4.55 -11.41
CA LEU A 80 17.86 -4.37 -12.31
C LEU A 80 16.59 -4.18 -11.47
N ALA A 81 16.13 -2.92 -11.36
CA ALA A 81 14.85 -2.63 -10.74
C ALA A 81 13.73 -3.26 -11.58
N THR A 82 12.99 -4.20 -11.00
CA THR A 82 11.79 -4.75 -11.64
C THR A 82 10.58 -3.93 -11.21
N ALA A 83 9.92 -3.28 -12.18
CA ALA A 83 8.65 -2.64 -11.97
C ALA A 83 7.51 -3.63 -12.27
N ILE A 84 6.48 -3.64 -11.42
CA ILE A 84 5.25 -4.42 -11.62
C ILE A 84 4.06 -3.56 -11.19
N SER A 85 2.98 -3.57 -11.97
CA SER A 85 1.76 -2.88 -11.56
C SER A 85 1.12 -3.59 -10.36
N VAL A 86 0.41 -2.85 -9.51
CA VAL A 86 -0.30 -3.44 -8.37
C VAL A 86 -1.31 -4.49 -8.83
N ASN A 87 -2.00 -4.23 -9.95
CA ASN A 87 -2.94 -5.18 -10.53
C ASN A 87 -2.24 -6.47 -10.98
N ASP A 88 -1.11 -6.37 -11.69
CA ASP A 88 -0.37 -7.55 -12.14
C ASP A 88 0.21 -8.34 -10.95
N LEU A 89 0.69 -7.64 -9.93
CA LEU A 89 1.16 -8.25 -8.69
C LEU A 89 0.04 -9.07 -8.05
N LEU A 90 -1.16 -8.49 -7.92
CA LEU A 90 -2.33 -9.17 -7.37
C LEU A 90 -2.72 -10.39 -8.21
N HIS A 91 -2.75 -10.27 -9.54
CA HIS A 91 -3.08 -11.39 -10.43
C HIS A 91 -2.05 -12.53 -10.34
N GLN A 92 -0.75 -12.19 -10.29
CA GLN A 92 0.31 -13.18 -10.17
C GLN A 92 0.28 -13.92 -8.83
N ILE A 93 0.04 -13.21 -7.73
CA ILE A 93 -0.12 -13.82 -6.41
C ILE A 93 -1.38 -14.69 -6.38
N LYS A 94 -2.51 -14.19 -6.90
CA LYS A 94 -3.78 -14.94 -6.97
C LYS A 94 -3.63 -16.29 -7.67
N ARG A 95 -2.87 -16.36 -8.77
CA ARG A 95 -2.59 -17.63 -9.47
C ARG A 95 -1.83 -18.66 -8.63
N LYS A 96 -1.06 -18.20 -7.62
CA LYS A 96 -0.31 -19.07 -6.71
C LYS A 96 -1.09 -19.43 -5.44
N CYS A 97 -2.19 -18.73 -5.16
CA CYS A 97 -3.04 -19.02 -4.02
C CYS A 97 -3.88 -20.28 -4.25
N PRO A 98 -4.12 -21.10 -3.21
CA PRO A 98 -5.13 -22.15 -3.25
C PRO A 98 -6.51 -21.60 -3.64
N PRO A 99 -7.37 -22.43 -4.28
CA PRO A 99 -8.78 -22.07 -4.48
C PRO A 99 -9.41 -21.70 -3.12
N GLU A 100 -10.32 -20.74 -3.11
CA GLU A 100 -11.02 -20.21 -1.91
C GLU A 100 -10.20 -19.26 -1.00
N THR A 101 -8.94 -18.95 -1.34
CA THR A 101 -8.17 -17.95 -0.58
C THR A 101 -8.80 -16.56 -0.71
N LEU A 102 -9.12 -15.93 0.41
CA LEU A 102 -9.62 -14.55 0.44
C LEU A 102 -8.54 -13.57 -0.02
N ILE A 103 -8.90 -12.60 -0.88
CA ILE A 103 -7.98 -11.61 -1.44
C ILE A 103 -8.43 -10.21 -0.97
N PRO A 104 -7.52 -9.35 -0.46
CA PRO A 104 -7.87 -8.05 0.12
C PRO A 104 -8.60 -7.07 -0.82
N SER A 105 -8.43 -7.18 -2.14
CA SER A 105 -8.96 -6.23 -3.13
C SER A 105 -10.13 -6.77 -3.96
N ALA A 106 -10.57 -8.01 -3.73
CA ALA A 106 -11.72 -8.59 -4.40
C ALA A 106 -12.93 -8.48 -3.46
N GLN A 107 -13.63 -7.35 -3.54
CA GLN A 107 -14.95 -7.15 -2.95
C GLN A 107 -15.94 -6.84 -4.06
#